data_AF-A0A178MHI3-F1
#
_entry.id   AF-A0A178MHI3-F1
#
_cell.length_a   1.000
_cell.length_b   1.000
_cell.length_c   1.000
_cell.angle_alpha   90.00
_cell.angle_beta   90.00
_cell.angle_gamma   90.00
#
_symmetry.space_group_name_H-M   'P 1'
#
loop_
_entity.id
_entity.type
_entity.pdbx_description
1 polymer ?
#
loop_
_entity_poly.entity_id
_entity_poly.type
_entity_poly.pdbx_seq_one_letter_code
_entity_poly.pdbx_strand_id
1 'polypeptide(L)'
;MVQSLIAALREEKKRLDAQLDEALHTFAEYEEGMNIRWQTADPAARQELMAERSRVEEELGIVALVLRLDEIREELEAAEASRVA
;
A
#
# COMPACT_ATOMS: atom_id res chain seq x y z
N MET A 1 10.47 -28.39 0.02
CA MET A 1 9.16 -27.70 0.10
C MET A 1 9.25 -26.38 0.86
N VAL A 2 9.87 -26.33 2.05
CA VAL A 2 10.06 -25.06 2.78
C VAL A 2 10.90 -24.04 2.00
N GLN A 3 11.97 -24.48 1.31
CA GLN A 3 12.79 -23.60 0.49
C GLN A 3 12.03 -22.95 -0.69
N SER A 4 11.10 -23.67 -1.32
CA SER A 4 10.29 -23.14 -2.42
C SER A 4 9.20 -22.19 -1.92
N LEU A 5 8.65 -22.44 -0.73
CA LEU A 5 7.71 -21.52 -0.07
C LEU A 5 8.39 -20.19 0.29
N ILE A 6 9.56 -20.22 0.92
CA ILE A 6 10.33 -19.00 1.24
C ILE A 6 10.66 -18.20 -0.02
N ALA A 7 11.04 -18.88 -1.11
CA ALA A 7 11.31 -18.20 -2.38
C ALA A 7 10.05 -17.50 -2.93
N ALA A 8 8.91 -18.18 -2.93
CA ALA A 8 7.64 -17.62 -3.38
C ALA A 8 7.21 -16.42 -2.53
N LEU A 9 7.31 -16.52 -1.20
CA LEU A 9 6.97 -15.42 -0.29
C LEU A 9 7.88 -14.21 -0.47
N ARG A 10 9.18 -14.40 -0.73
CA ARG A 10 10.10 -13.29 -1.00
C ARG A 10 9.81 -12.61 -2.33
N GLU A 11 9.48 -13.38 -3.36
CA GLU A 11 9.08 -12.83 -4.66
C GLU A 11 7.78 -12.03 -4.55
N GLU A 12 6.78 -12.59 -3.86
CA GLU A 12 5.52 -11.92 -3.61
C GLU A 12 5.70 -10.65 -2.77
N LYS A 13 6.50 -10.70 -1.70
CA LYS A 13 6.86 -9.52 -0.91
C LYS A 13 7.45 -8.42 -1.80
N LYS A 14 8.42 -8.77 -2.65
CA LYS A 14 9.05 -7.81 -3.57
C LYS A 14 8.04 -7.20 -4.55
N ARG A 15 7.11 -8.01 -5.06
CA ARG A 15 6.03 -7.54 -5.94
C ARG A 15 5.13 -6.54 -5.22
N LEU A 16 4.73 -6.85 -3.99
CA LEU A 16 3.86 -5.99 -3.20
C LEU A 16 4.56 -4.72 -2.71
N ASP A 17 5.85 -4.77 -2.37
CA ASP A 17 6.65 -3.58 -2.04
C ASP A 17 6.65 -2.61 -3.25
N ALA A 18 6.88 -3.13 -4.47
CA ALA A 18 6.86 -2.30 -5.67
C ALA A 18 5.47 -1.70 -5.97
N GLN A 19 4.40 -2.48 -5.73
CA GLN A 19 3.03 -1.97 -5.87
C GLN A 19 2.69 -0.90 -4.83
N LEU A 20 3.19 -1.07 -3.59
CA LEU A 20 3.01 -0.07 -2.54
C LEU A 20 3.76 1.22 -2.88
N ASP A 21 5.01 1.13 -3.36
CA ASP A 21 5.78 2.29 -3.79
C ASP A 21 5.07 3.05 -4.92
N GLU A 22 4.53 2.35 -5.92
CA GLU A 22 3.75 2.94 -7.01
C GLU A 22 2.47 3.61 -6.49
N ALA A 23 1.70 2.92 -5.64
CA ALA A 23 0.48 3.46 -5.05
C ALA A 23 0.74 4.72 -4.21
N LEU A 24 1.79 4.71 -3.39
CA LEU A 24 2.20 5.87 -2.59
C LEU A 24 2.64 7.05 -3.48
N HIS A 25 3.35 6.77 -4.57
CA HIS A 25 3.74 7.80 -5.53
C HIS A 25 2.51 8.43 -6.20
N THR A 26 1.60 7.62 -6.72
CA THR A 26 0.34 8.11 -7.33
C THR A 26 -0.50 8.89 -6.32
N PHE A 27 -0.57 8.43 -5.07
CA PHE A 27 -1.30 9.15 -4.03
C PHE A 27 -0.68 10.52 -3.74
N ALA A 28 0.64 10.61 -3.68
CA ALA A 28 1.35 11.87 -3.48
C ALA A 28 1.10 12.88 -4.62
N GLU A 29 1.16 12.42 -5.88
CA GLU A 29 0.84 13.27 -7.04
C GLU A 29 -0.61 13.78 -6.98
N TYR A 30 -1.54 12.92 -6.58
CA TYR A 30 -2.93 13.32 -6.36
C TYR A 30 -3.05 14.39 -5.25
N GLU A 31 -2.37 14.22 -4.11
CA GLU A 31 -2.39 15.18 -3.02
C GLU A 31 -1.81 16.54 -3.42
N GLU A 32 -0.76 16.57 -4.24
CA GLU A 32 -0.22 17.81 -4.81
C GLU A 32 -1.26 18.54 -5.67
N GLY A 33 -1.94 17.82 -6.57
CA GLY A 33 -3.03 18.37 -7.37
C GLY A 33 -4.24 18.82 -6.54
N MET A 34 -4.58 18.06 -5.51
CA MET A 34 -5.65 18.39 -4.57
C MET A 34 -5.33 19.67 -3.79
N ASN A 35 -4.08 19.87 -3.37
CA ASN A 35 -3.65 21.08 -2.66
C ASN A 35 -3.84 22.35 -3.50
N ILE A 36 -3.62 22.28 -4.80
CA ILE A 36 -3.88 23.41 -5.71
C ILE A 36 -5.39 23.72 -5.74
N ARG A 37 -6.24 22.69 -5.87
CA ARG A 37 -7.72 22.85 -5.83
C ARG A 37 -8.20 23.39 -4.49
N TRP A 38 -7.57 22.97 -3.40
CA TRP A 38 -7.94 23.35 -2.03
C TRP A 38 -7.81 24.86 -1.76
N GLN A 39 -6.79 25.49 -2.34
CA GLN A 39 -6.47 26.91 -2.10
C GLN A 39 -7.62 27.84 -2.53
N THR A 40 -8.39 27.46 -3.55
CA THR A 40 -9.48 28.27 -4.10
C THR A 40 -10.88 27.69 -3.81
N ALA A 41 -10.95 26.49 -3.27
CA ALA A 41 -12.20 25.82 -2.90
C ALA A 41 -12.91 26.52 -1.73
N ASP A 42 -14.23 26.64 -1.85
CA ASP A 42 -15.11 27.02 -0.75
C ASP A 42 -15.25 25.86 0.28
N PRO A 43 -15.90 26.08 1.44
CA PRO A 43 -16.03 25.03 2.46
C PRO A 43 -16.75 23.76 2.00
N ALA A 44 -17.72 23.84 1.08
CA ALA A 44 -18.43 22.66 0.58
C ALA A 44 -17.54 21.87 -0.38
N ALA A 45 -16.88 22.55 -1.32
CA ALA A 45 -15.91 21.96 -2.23
C ALA A 45 -14.73 21.31 -1.49
N ARG A 46 -14.30 21.88 -0.35
CA ARG A 46 -13.28 21.27 0.50
C ARG A 46 -13.72 19.94 1.12
N GLN A 47 -14.98 19.81 1.52
CA GLN A 47 -15.50 18.53 2.02
C GLN A 47 -15.52 17.49 0.91
N GLU A 48 -15.90 17.87 -0.30
CA GLU A 48 -15.86 16.98 -1.47
C GLU A 48 -14.44 16.53 -1.80
N LEU A 49 -13.45 17.44 -1.75
CA LEU A 49 -12.03 17.11 -1.97
C LEU A 49 -11.50 16.11 -0.92
N MET A 50 -11.89 16.24 0.35
CA MET A 50 -11.52 15.28 1.39
C MET A 50 -12.17 13.91 1.15
N ALA A 51 -13.44 13.89 0.76
CA ALA A 51 -14.12 12.63 0.41
C ALA A 51 -13.49 11.96 -0.83
N GLU A 52 -13.10 12.76 -1.83
CA GLU A 52 -12.36 12.29 -3.00
C GLU A 52 -11.00 11.71 -2.61
N ARG A 53 -10.23 12.41 -1.75
CA ARG A 53 -8.95 11.92 -1.22
C ARG A 53 -9.08 10.55 -0.57
N SER A 54 -10.07 10.38 0.30
CA SER A 54 -10.31 9.08 0.95
C SER A 54 -10.66 7.97 -0.04
N ARG A 55 -11.45 8.27 -1.08
CA ARG A 55 -11.75 7.30 -2.14
C ARG A 55 -10.52 6.93 -2.94
N VAL A 56 -9.68 7.90 -3.29
CA VAL A 56 -8.43 7.63 -4.03
C VAL A 56 -7.48 6.76 -3.20
N GLU A 57 -7.34 7.04 -1.89
CA GLU A 57 -6.54 6.21 -0.98
C GLU A 57 -7.04 4.75 -0.92
N GLU A 58 -8.38 4.57 -0.87
CA GLU A 58 -9.02 3.26 -0.87
C GLU A 58 -8.87 2.53 -2.21
N GLU A 59 -9.06 3.21 -3.33
CA GLU A 59 -8.91 2.67 -4.69
C GLU A 59 -7.48 2.23 -4.99
N LEU A 60 -6.49 2.96 -4.48
CA LEU A 60 -5.08 2.58 -4.56
C LEU A 60 -4.74 1.39 -3.65
N GLY A 61 -5.64 1.00 -2.74
CA GLY A 61 -5.49 -0.18 -1.91
C GLY A 61 -4.31 -0.13 -0.95
N ILE A 62 -3.82 1.08 -0.59
CA ILE A 62 -2.58 1.27 0.20
C ILE A 62 -2.64 0.46 1.50
N VAL A 63 -3.74 0.55 2.24
CA VAL A 63 -3.93 -0.20 3.50
C VAL A 63 -3.93 -1.72 3.25
N ALA A 64 -4.58 -2.20 2.19
CA ALA A 64 -4.62 -3.62 1.87
C ALA A 64 -3.23 -4.17 1.50
N LEU A 65 -2.43 -3.37 0.77
CA LEU A 65 -1.05 -3.72 0.44
C LEU A 65 -0.18 -3.82 1.69
N VAL A 66 -0.30 -2.87 2.63
CA VAL A 66 0.44 -2.90 3.90
C VAL A 66 0.07 -4.12 4.73
N LEU A 67 -1.23 -4.39 4.90
CA LEU A 67 -1.69 -5.57 5.65
C LEU A 67 -1.17 -6.87 5.04
N ARG A 68 -1.20 -7.01 3.72
CA ARG A 68 -0.68 -8.21 3.05
C ARG A 68 0.84 -8.35 3.18
N LEU A 69 1.58 -7.24 3.15
CA LEU A 69 3.02 -7.24 3.39
C LEU A 69 3.36 -7.68 4.81
N ASP A 70 2.58 -7.26 5.80
CA ASP A 70 2.76 -7.69 7.20
C ASP A 70 2.49 -9.18 7.36
N GLU A 71 1.39 -9.70 6.80
CA GLU A 71 1.12 -11.15 6.76
C GLU A 71 2.29 -11.95 6.15
N ILE A 72 2.84 -11.48 5.03
CA ILE A 72 3.97 -12.17 4.37
C ILE A 72 5.24 -12.14 5.23
N ARG A 73 5.48 -11.06 5.99
CA ARG A 73 6.62 -11.00 6.92
C ARG A 73 6.48 -12.06 8.00
N GLU A 74 5.28 -12.21 8.59
CA GLU A 74 4.99 -13.25 9.57
C GLU A 74 5.13 -14.66 8.97
N GLU A 75 4.59 -14.89 7.77
CA GLU A 75 4.71 -16.17 7.05
C GLU A 75 6.18 -16.52 6.76
N LEU A 76 7.00 -15.53 6.39
CA LEU A 76 8.44 -15.70 6.16
C LEU A 76 9.18 -16.08 7.44
N GLU A 77 8.93 -15.37 8.54
CA GLU A 77 9.54 -15.66 9.83
C GLU A 77 9.21 -17.08 10.30
N ALA A 78 7.93 -17.48 10.19
CA ALA A 78 7.48 -18.83 10.54
C ALA A 78 8.14 -19.91 9.67
N ALA A 79 8.24 -19.67 8.36
CA ALA A 79 8.87 -20.60 7.42
C ALA A 79 10.38 -20.70 7.64
N GLU A 80 11.04 -19.61 7.98
CA GLU A 80 12.48 -19.58 8.30
C GLU A 80 12.78 -20.28 9.63
N ALA A 81 11.96 -20.07 10.66
CA ALA A 81 12.07 -20.80 11.93
C ALA A 81 11.91 -22.32 11.73
N SER A 82 10.93 -22.71 10.91
CA SER A 82 10.66 -24.13 10.57
C SER A 82 11.74 -24.78 9.70
N ARG A 83 12.64 -23.99 9.09
CA ARG A 83 13.78 -24.49 8.30
C ARG A 83 14.97 -24.88 9.19
N VAL A 84 15.07 -24.29 10.38
CA VAL A 84 16.21 -24.45 11.29
C VAL A 84 15.90 -25.44 12.43
N ALA A 85 14.61 -25.71 12.68
CA ALA A 85 14.12 -26.77 13.56
C ALA A 85 14.22 -28.15 12.90
#